data_AF-A0A957FG69-F1
#
_entry.id   AF-A0A957FG69-F1
#
_cell.length_a   1.000
_cell.length_b   1.000
_cell.length_c   1.000
_cell.angle_alpha   90.00
_cell.angle_beta   90.00
_cell.angle_gamma   90.00
#
_symmetry.space_group_name_H-M   'P 1'
#
loop_
_entity.id
_entity.type
_entity.pdbx_description
1 polymer ?
#
loop_
_entity_poly.entity_id
_entity_poly.type
_entity_poly.pdbx_seq_one_letter_code
_entity_poly.pdbx_strand_id
1 'polypeptide(L)' 'MSEKSSRLPGFYRLSMAERTDVVAQWADLTADEKAILAGAGLSDEQANLMIENVVGTYKLPLGIA' A
#
# COMPACT_ATOMS: atom_id res chain seq x y z
N MET A 1 -24.36 -13.72 -1.68
CA MET A 1 -22.96 -13.25 -1.52
C MET A 1 -22.99 -11.76 -1.75
N SER A 2 -22.54 -10.94 -0.81
CA SER A 2 -22.47 -9.49 -1.05
C SER A 2 -21.55 -9.25 -2.24
N GLU A 3 -22.01 -8.53 -3.26
CA GLU A 3 -21.17 -8.11 -4.37
C GLU A 3 -19.95 -7.35 -3.84
N LYS A 4 -18.76 -7.70 -4.35
CA LYS A 4 -17.51 -7.00 -4.04
C LYS A 4 -17.64 -5.57 -4.57
N SER A 5 -17.74 -4.59 -3.67
CA SER A 5 -17.93 -3.18 -4.02
C SER A 5 -16.74 -2.34 -3.57
N SER A 6 -16.32 -1.37 -4.37
CA SER A 6 -15.31 -0.37 -3.98
C SER A 6 -15.85 0.69 -3.01
N ARG A 7 -17.14 0.67 -2.66
CA ARG A 7 -17.73 1.58 -1.67
C ARG A 7 -17.29 1.17 -0.26
N LEU A 8 -16.40 1.98 0.34
CA LEU A 8 -15.89 1.79 1.70
C LEU A 8 -16.38 2.91 2.64
N PRO A 9 -17.62 2.81 3.18
CA PRO A 9 -18.18 3.87 4.04
C PRO A 9 -17.36 4.03 5.32
N GLY A 10 -17.00 5.27 5.64
CA GLY A 10 -16.22 5.59 6.85
C GLY A 10 -14.72 5.26 6.75
N PHE A 11 -14.21 4.83 5.60
CA PHE A 11 -12.80 4.46 5.41
C PHE A 11 -11.81 5.56 5.84
N TYR A 12 -12.12 6.82 5.55
CA TYR A 12 -11.29 7.98 5.96
C TYR A 12 -11.20 8.18 7.48
N ARG A 13 -12.10 7.58 8.28
CA ARG A 13 -12.11 7.66 9.74
C ARG A 13 -11.21 6.63 10.41
N LEU A 14 -10.84 5.58 9.67
CA LEU A 14 -9.97 4.52 10.14
C LEU A 14 -8.52 5.03 10.28
N SER A 15 -7.77 4.42 11.20
CA SER A 15 -6.31 4.58 11.28
C SER A 15 -5.62 4.01 10.03
N MET A 16 -4.34 4.35 9.82
CA MET A 16 -3.61 3.84 8.66
C MET A 16 -3.53 2.30 8.65
N ALA A 17 -3.29 1.67 9.80
CA ALA A 17 -3.23 0.22 9.92
C ALA A 17 -4.57 -0.43 9.56
N GLU A 18 -5.68 0.08 10.10
CA GLU A 18 -7.02 -0.42 9.79
C GLU A 18 -7.38 -0.23 8.31
N ARG A 19 -6.96 0.87 7.68
CA ARG A 19 -7.14 1.06 6.23
C ARG A 19 -6.39 0.00 5.43
N THR A 20 -5.14 -0.27 5.78
CA THR A 20 -4.32 -1.31 5.14
C THR A 20 -4.95 -2.69 5.32
N ASP A 21 -5.52 -2.99 6.49
CA ASP A 21 -6.23 -4.25 6.75
C ASP A 21 -7.46 -4.41 5.86
N VAL A 22 -8.30 -3.36 5.78
CA VAL A 22 -9.48 -3.35 4.93
C VAL A 22 -9.11 -3.54 3.46
N VAL A 23 -8.08 -2.84 2.97
CA VAL A 23 -7.62 -2.98 1.58
C VAL A 23 -7.05 -4.38 1.32
N ALA A 24 -6.25 -4.92 2.25
CA ALA A 24 -5.70 -6.26 2.12
C ALA A 24 -6.78 -7.34 2.06
N GLN A 25 -7.78 -7.26 2.95
CA GLN A 25 -8.92 -8.18 2.93
C GLN A 25 -9.75 -8.01 1.66
N TRP A 26 -9.97 -6.76 1.22
CA TRP A 26 -10.77 -6.50 0.03
C TRP A 26 -10.06 -7.01 -1.23
N ALA A 27 -8.75 -6.82 -1.38
CA ALA A 27 -8.00 -7.24 -2.56
C ALA A 27 -7.44 -8.67 -2.47
N ASP A 28 -7.74 -9.41 -1.40
CA ASP A 28 -7.23 -10.76 -1.14
C ASP A 28 -5.69 -10.82 -1.13
N LEU A 29 -5.06 -9.80 -0.52
CA LEU A 29 -3.60 -9.65 -0.48
C LEU A 29 -2.95 -10.62 0.51
N THR A 30 -1.78 -11.11 0.15
CA THR A 30 -0.87 -11.84 1.03
C THR A 30 -0.27 -10.92 2.11
N ALA A 31 0.35 -11.53 3.12
CA ALA A 31 1.05 -10.79 4.18
C ALA A 31 2.18 -9.91 3.61
N ASP A 32 2.91 -10.40 2.61
CA ASP A 32 4.01 -9.68 1.98
C ASP A 32 3.51 -8.48 1.17
N GLU A 33 2.43 -8.64 0.41
CA GLU A 33 1.80 -7.55 -0.35
C GLU A 33 1.22 -6.47 0.58
N LYS A 34 0.62 -6.89 1.70
CA LYS A 34 0.17 -5.96 2.75
C LYS A 34 1.33 -5.18 3.36
N ALA A 35 2.49 -5.82 3.57
CA ALA A 35 3.68 -5.15 4.10
C ALA A 35 4.23 -4.07 3.15
N ILE A 36 4.07 -4.25 1.83
CA ILE A 36 4.39 -3.22 0.84
C ILE A 36 3.56 -1.95 1.07
N LEU A 37 2.24 -2.10 1.26
CA LEU A 37 1.34 -0.97 1.55
C LEU A 37 1.64 -0.32 2.91
N ALA A 38 2.17 -1.08 3.87
CA ALA A 38 2.57 -0.59 5.19
C ALA A 38 3.92 0.15 5.19
N GLY A 39 4.63 0.22 4.05
CA GLY A 39 5.78 1.09 3.87
C GLY A 39 7.09 0.41 3.49
N ALA A 40 7.10 -0.91 3.22
CA ALA A 40 8.29 -1.61 2.72
C ALA A 40 8.75 -1.03 1.37
N GLY A 41 7.83 -0.89 0.41
CA GLY A 41 8.10 -0.21 -0.88
C GLY A 41 9.25 -0.85 -1.69
N LEU A 42 9.97 -0.01 -2.45
CA LEU A 42 11.17 -0.41 -3.21
C LEU A 42 12.38 -0.53 -2.29
N SER A 43 13.22 -1.55 -2.53
CA SER A 43 14.55 -1.62 -1.90
C SER A 43 15.54 -0.65 -2.55
N ASP A 44 16.62 -0.34 -1.84
CA ASP A 44 17.68 0.53 -2.37
C ASP A 44 18.39 -0.12 -3.56
N GLU A 45 18.55 -1.44 -3.56
CA GLU A 45 19.11 -2.17 -4.72
C GLU A 45 18.19 -2.06 -5.94
N GLN A 46 16.88 -2.22 -5.76
CA GLN A 46 15.91 -2.05 -6.84
C GLN A 46 15.96 -0.61 -7.38
N ALA A 47 15.94 0.38 -6.49
CA ALA A 47 16.01 1.79 -6.87
C ALA A 47 17.29 2.11 -7.64
N ASN A 48 18.45 1.61 -7.19
CA ASN A 48 19.75 1.83 -7.82
C ASN A 48 19.86 1.24 -9.24
N LEU A 49 19.03 0.25 -9.57
CA LEU A 49 18.96 -0.32 -10.92
C LEU A 49 18.02 0.46 -11.86
N MET A 50 17.18 1.35 -11.34
CA MET A 50 16.17 2.04 -12.14
C MET A 50 16.70 3.28 -12.85
N ILE A 51 17.61 4.04 -12.22
CA ILE A 51 18.17 5.30 -12.74
C ILE A 51 19.62 5.50 -12.27
N GLU A 52 20.30 6.48 -12.85
CA GLU A 52 21.67 6.86 -12.48
C GLU A 52 21.72 7.74 -11.21
N ASN A 53 22.85 7.68 -10.50
CA ASN A 53 23.15 8.55 -9.34
C ASN A 53 22.12 8.49 -8.19
N VAL A 54 21.54 7.31 -7.94
CA VAL A 54 20.62 7.09 -6.82
C VAL A 54 21.35 7.25 -5.49
N VAL A 55 20.76 8.03 -4.59
CA VAL A 55 21.24 8.25 -3.21
C VAL A 55 20.21 7.84 -2.15
N GLY A 56 19.08 7.25 -2.58
CA GLY A 56 18.00 6.78 -1.72
C GLY A 56 16.64 6.83 -2.42
N THR A 57 15.58 6.51 -1.67
CA THR A 57 14.19 6.54 -2.14
C THR A 57 13.42 7.69 -1.50
N TYR A 58 12.50 8.30 -2.26
CA TYR A 58 11.59 9.32 -1.76
C TYR A 58 10.16 8.75 -1.71
N LYS A 59 9.50 8.88 -0.55
CA LYS A 59 8.16 8.32 -0.30
C LYS A 59 7.09 9.42 -0.37
N LEU A 60 6.03 9.17 -1.15
CA LEU A 60 4.85 10.02 -1.23
C LEU A 60 3.66 9.36 -0.50
N PRO A 61 2.74 10.15 0.07
CA PRO A 61 1.48 9.61 0.58
C PRO A 61 0.70 8.88 -0.53
N LEU A 62 0.36 7.61 -0.29
CA LEU A 62 -0.47 6.78 -1.17
C LEU A 62 -1.85 6.60 -0.53
N GLY A 63 -2.86 7.25 -1.11
CA GLY A 63 -4.26 7.09 -0.72
C GLY A 63 -5.03 6.18 -1.68
N ILE A 64 -6.13 5.59 -1.19
CA ILE A 64 -7.12 4.86 -2.00
C ILE A 64 -8.41 5.69 -2.04
N ALA A 65 -8.99 5.85 -3.23
CA ALA A 65 -10.16 6.69 -3.51
C ALA A 65 -11.40 5.84 -3.86
#